data_AF-A0A2P9GZB6-F1
#
_entry.id   AF-A0A2P9GZB6-F1
#
_cell.length_a   1.000
_cell.length_b   1.000
_cell.length_c   1.000
_cell.angle_alpha   90.00
_cell.angle_beta   90.00
_cell.angle_gamma   90.00
#
_symmetry.space_group_name_H-M   'P 1'
#
loop_
_entity.id
_entity.type
_entity.pdbx_description
1 polymer ?
#
loop_
_entity_poly.entity_id
_entity_poly.type
_entity_poly.pdbx_seq_one_letter_code
_entity_poly.pdbx_strand_id
1 'polypeptide(L)'
;MACATKELLPAVFLGYANSYRAAADILADAKLESPNQAFEPIYMLYFHAAELGLKAFLRNNGFTTAKLRLRLGHDLVALHSESIKRGLNPSAKFEPHLRNVMSLLHKGNSKEAFRYWVGESTETADLKWVRSVVADLIELVELRLRPPTPPGTALYPAPVAVRVTITHGPEAFGIPPAK
;
A
#
# COMPACT_ATOMS: atom_id res chain seq x y z
N MET A 1 14.57 -23.45 -16.73
CA MET A 1 13.98 -22.27 -17.39
C MET A 1 13.45 -21.33 -16.31
N ALA A 2 14.15 -20.23 -16.01
CA ALA A 2 13.64 -19.23 -15.08
C ALA A 2 12.58 -18.41 -15.82
N CYS A 3 11.32 -18.46 -15.35
CA CYS A 3 10.28 -17.54 -15.80
C CYS A 3 10.78 -16.11 -15.54
N ALA A 4 11.05 -15.35 -16.60
CA ALA A 4 11.47 -13.96 -16.47
C ALA A 4 10.36 -13.21 -15.71
N THR A 5 10.61 -12.86 -14.45
CA THR A 5 9.68 -12.05 -13.67
C THR A 5 9.45 -10.74 -14.41
N LYS A 6 8.22 -10.55 -14.90
CA LYS A 6 7.82 -9.30 -15.57
C LYS A 6 8.04 -8.16 -14.58
N GLU A 7 8.94 -7.25 -14.92
CA GLU A 7 9.22 -6.09 -14.08
C GLU A 7 8.00 -5.16 -14.07
N LEU A 8 7.55 -4.82 -12.86
CA LEU A 8 6.47 -3.87 -12.66
C LEU A 8 7.04 -2.45 -12.50
N LEU A 9 6.39 -1.49 -13.15
CA LEU A 9 6.77 -0.07 -13.06
C LEU A 9 6.46 0.48 -11.65
N PRO A 10 7.24 1.46 -11.15
CA PRO A 10 6.96 2.15 -9.88
C PRO A 10 5.51 2.67 -9.79
N ALA A 11 5.00 3.24 -10.89
CA ALA A 11 3.65 3.79 -10.97
C ALA A 11 2.55 2.74 -10.76
N VAL A 12 2.80 1.45 -11.08
CA VAL A 12 1.84 0.37 -10.82
C VAL A 12 1.69 0.14 -9.32
N PHE A 13 2.81 0.05 -8.59
CA PHE A 13 2.79 -0.08 -7.13
C PHE A 13 2.08 1.11 -6.46
N LEU A 14 2.42 2.32 -6.90
CA LEU A 14 1.81 3.54 -6.37
C LEU A 14 0.31 3.62 -6.66
N GLY A 15 -0.12 3.21 -7.86
CA GLY A 15 -1.55 3.14 -8.22
C GLY A 15 -2.32 2.23 -7.26
N TYR A 16 -1.82 1.02 -7.01
CA TYR A 16 -2.45 0.13 -6.03
C TYR A 16 -2.36 0.66 -4.60
N ALA A 17 -1.25 1.30 -4.20
CA ALA A 17 -1.13 1.92 -2.88
C ALA A 17 -2.28 2.93 -2.64
N ASN A 18 -2.54 3.78 -3.64
CA ASN A 18 -3.65 4.73 -3.63
C ASN A 18 -5.01 4.03 -3.58
N SER A 19 -5.22 2.97 -4.36
CA SER A 19 -6.48 2.20 -4.33
C SER A 19 -6.74 1.56 -2.96
N TYR A 20 -5.72 0.96 -2.33
CA TYR A 20 -5.84 0.37 -1.00
C TYR A 20 -6.08 1.42 0.08
N ARG A 21 -5.38 2.57 0.04
CA ARG A 21 -5.65 3.69 0.96
C ARG A 21 -7.10 4.17 0.82
N ALA A 22 -7.55 4.42 -0.42
CA ALA A 22 -8.89 4.91 -0.68
C ALA A 22 -9.97 3.91 -0.20
N ALA A 23 -9.75 2.61 -0.42
CA ALA A 23 -10.63 1.57 0.10
C ALA A 23 -10.65 1.55 1.64
N ALA A 24 -9.50 1.71 2.29
CA ALA A 24 -9.40 1.79 3.75
C ALA A 24 -10.15 3.01 4.30
N ASP A 25 -10.00 4.17 3.66
CA ASP A 25 -10.69 5.42 4.03
C ASP A 25 -12.21 5.26 3.91
N ILE A 26 -12.70 4.73 2.79
CA ILE A 26 -14.13 4.48 2.57
C ILE A 26 -14.69 3.56 3.66
N LEU A 27 -13.98 2.48 3.97
CA LEU A 27 -14.41 1.51 4.97
C LEU A 27 -14.35 2.08 6.39
N ALA A 28 -13.36 2.92 6.70
CA ALA A 28 -13.24 3.60 7.98
C ALA A 28 -14.35 4.64 8.22
N ASP A 29 -14.84 5.27 7.14
CA ASP A 29 -15.93 6.25 7.20
C ASP A 29 -17.33 5.59 7.07
N ALA A 30 -17.39 4.27 6.81
CA ALA A 30 -18.63 3.54 6.66
C ALA A 30 -19.39 3.44 7.99
N LYS A 31 -20.71 3.63 7.95
CA LYS A 31 -21.59 3.40 9.10
C LYS A 31 -21.88 1.91 9.22
N LEU A 32 -21.03 1.22 9.97
CA LEU A 32 -21.19 -0.20 10.25
C LEU A 32 -22.06 -0.42 11.49
N GLU A 33 -22.72 -1.57 11.55
CA GLU A 33 -23.56 -1.96 12.69
C GLU A 33 -22.75 -2.16 13.97
N SER A 34 -21.49 -2.60 13.82
CA SER A 34 -20.51 -2.69 14.90
C SER A 34 -19.19 -2.04 14.50
N PRO A 35 -18.57 -1.21 15.37
CA PRO A 35 -17.26 -0.61 15.12
C PRO A 35 -16.15 -1.64 14.85
N ASN A 36 -16.31 -2.86 15.36
CA ASN A 36 -15.32 -3.92 15.20
C ASN A 36 -15.48 -4.72 13.91
N GLN A 37 -16.60 -4.56 13.19
CA GLN A 37 -16.93 -5.40 12.03
C GLN A 37 -15.91 -5.28 10.88
N ALA A 38 -15.25 -4.13 10.76
CA ALA A 38 -14.24 -3.89 9.74
C ALA A 38 -12.87 -3.52 10.31
N PHE A 39 -12.64 -3.72 11.61
CA PHE A 39 -11.42 -3.27 12.26
C PHE A 39 -10.17 -3.86 11.56
N GLU A 40 -10.00 -5.17 11.57
CA GLU A 40 -8.86 -5.86 10.96
C GLU A 40 -8.77 -5.65 9.44
N PRO A 41 -9.88 -5.71 8.67
CA PRO A 41 -9.87 -5.33 7.26
C PRO A 41 -9.29 -3.94 6.98
N ILE A 42 -9.66 -2.92 7.78
CA ILE A 42 -9.16 -1.55 7.58
C ILE A 42 -7.63 -1.50 7.80
N TYR A 43 -7.11 -2.08 8.88
CA TYR A 43 -5.66 -2.13 9.11
C TYR A 43 -4.92 -2.92 8.04
N MET A 44 -5.50 -4.02 7.54
CA MET A 44 -4.93 -4.77 6.42
C MET A 44 -4.83 -3.91 5.15
N LEU A 45 -5.86 -3.10 4.85
CA LEU A 45 -5.84 -2.21 3.69
C LEU A 45 -4.77 -1.12 3.84
N TYR A 46 -4.66 -0.48 5.02
CA TYR A 46 -3.59 0.50 5.26
C TYR A 46 -2.20 -0.13 5.26
N PHE A 47 -2.04 -1.35 5.76
CA PHE A 47 -0.80 -2.11 5.68
C PHE A 47 -0.35 -2.28 4.22
N HIS A 48 -1.25 -2.75 3.35
CA HIS A 48 -0.96 -2.93 1.92
C HIS A 48 -0.68 -1.61 1.21
N ALA A 49 -1.42 -0.56 1.55
CA ALA A 49 -1.20 0.77 1.02
C ALA A 49 0.23 1.27 1.32
N ALA A 50 0.66 1.16 2.59
CA ALA A 50 2.02 1.54 3.00
C ALA A 50 3.10 0.67 2.34
N GLU A 51 2.89 -0.65 2.29
CA GLU A 51 3.80 -1.61 1.68
C GLU A 51 4.06 -1.26 0.22
N LEU A 52 2.98 -1.04 -0.53
CA LEU A 52 3.04 -0.75 -1.96
C LEU A 52 3.63 0.64 -2.21
N GLY A 53 3.34 1.64 -1.37
CA GLY A 53 3.98 2.96 -1.44
C GLY A 53 5.50 2.87 -1.30
N LEU A 54 6.00 2.16 -0.27
CA LEU A 54 7.44 1.96 -0.07
C LEU A 54 8.07 1.15 -1.20
N LYS A 55 7.38 0.11 -1.70
CA LYS A 55 7.84 -0.65 -2.88
C LYS A 55 7.92 0.20 -4.13
N ALA A 56 6.98 1.13 -4.34
CA ALA A 56 7.02 2.07 -5.45
C ALA A 56 8.28 2.95 -5.38
N PHE A 57 8.59 3.52 -4.21
CA PHE A 57 9.80 4.29 -3.99
C PHE A 57 11.07 3.48 -4.26
N LEU A 58 11.18 2.28 -3.68
CA LEU A 58 12.35 1.42 -3.87
C LEU A 58 12.51 0.99 -5.32
N ARG A 59 11.40 0.69 -6.02
CA ARG A 59 11.40 0.37 -7.46
C ARG A 59 11.93 1.54 -8.28
N ASN A 60 11.54 2.77 -7.93
CA ASN A 60 12.04 3.99 -8.57
C ASN A 60 13.54 4.20 -8.32
N ASN A 61 14.06 3.67 -7.22
CA ASN A 61 15.47 3.75 -6.82
C ASN A 61 16.26 2.47 -7.15
N GLY A 62 15.88 1.74 -8.21
CA GLY A 62 16.69 0.68 -8.81
C GLY A 62 16.52 -0.73 -8.21
N PHE A 63 15.54 -0.94 -7.31
CA PHE A 63 15.15 -2.31 -6.97
C PHE A 63 14.43 -2.98 -8.15
N THR A 64 14.61 -4.29 -8.28
CA THR A 64 13.82 -5.13 -9.20
C THR A 64 12.59 -5.68 -8.48
N THR A 65 11.55 -6.05 -9.22
CA THR A 65 10.37 -6.70 -8.63
C THR A 65 10.74 -7.99 -7.90
N ALA A 66 11.72 -8.74 -8.41
CA ALA A 66 12.24 -9.93 -7.74
C ALA A 66 12.89 -9.61 -6.39
N LYS A 67 13.72 -8.56 -6.30
CA LYS A 67 14.35 -8.14 -5.03
C LYS A 67 13.31 -7.69 -4.02
N LEU A 68 12.31 -6.92 -4.45
CA LEU A 68 11.21 -6.49 -3.58
C LEU A 68 10.46 -7.69 -3.01
N ARG A 69 10.16 -8.70 -3.83
CA ARG A 69 9.44 -9.91 -3.40
C ARG A 69 10.26 -10.81 -2.50
N LEU A 70 11.49 -11.12 -2.89
CA LEU A 70 12.30 -12.17 -2.24
C LEU A 70 13.08 -11.67 -1.03
N ARG A 71 13.52 -10.41 -1.04
CA ARG A 71 14.39 -9.87 0.01
C ARG A 71 13.64 -9.05 1.05
N LEU A 72 12.62 -8.30 0.64
CA LEU A 72 11.86 -7.42 1.52
C LEU A 72 10.44 -7.93 1.77
N GLY A 73 9.86 -8.71 0.85
CA GLY A 73 8.58 -9.39 1.05
C GLY A 73 7.47 -8.42 1.47
N HIS A 74 6.80 -8.75 2.57
CA HIS A 74 5.77 -7.94 3.22
C HIS A 74 6.30 -7.27 4.51
N ASP A 75 7.61 -7.12 4.67
CA ASP A 75 8.21 -6.53 5.86
C ASP A 75 8.24 -5.00 5.76
N LEU A 76 7.25 -4.33 6.37
CA LEU A 76 7.18 -2.86 6.39
C LEU A 76 8.37 -2.21 7.08
N VAL A 77 8.95 -2.85 8.11
CA VAL A 77 10.09 -2.28 8.84
C VAL A 77 11.33 -2.30 7.95
N ALA A 78 11.57 -3.43 7.26
CA ALA A 78 12.67 -3.54 6.31
C ALA A 78 12.48 -2.62 5.09
N LEU A 79 11.26 -2.54 4.53
CA LEU A 79 10.92 -1.64 3.43
C LEU A 79 11.14 -0.18 3.81
N HIS A 80 10.70 0.24 5.00
CA HIS A 80 10.90 1.59 5.51
C HIS A 80 12.39 1.89 5.68
N SER A 81 13.13 1.02 6.39
CA SER A 81 14.56 1.21 6.63
C SER A 81 15.36 1.34 5.33
N GLU A 82 15.10 0.47 4.34
CA GLU A 82 15.78 0.54 3.04
C GLU A 82 15.39 1.79 2.25
N SER A 83 14.15 2.27 2.39
CA SER A 83 13.70 3.50 1.74
C SER A 83 14.42 4.73 2.31
N ILE A 84 14.54 4.83 3.63
CA ILE A 84 15.31 5.90 4.29
C ILE A 84 16.77 5.90 3.82
N LYS A 85 17.42 4.73 3.78
CA LYS A 85 18.81 4.57 3.29
C LYS A 85 18.99 5.05 1.85
N ARG A 86 17.92 5.07 1.06
CA ARG A 86 17.91 5.52 -0.34
C ARG A 86 17.38 6.93 -0.53
N GLY A 87 17.19 7.68 0.54
CA GLY A 87 16.79 9.09 0.47
C GLY A 87 15.29 9.32 0.37
N LEU A 88 14.46 8.37 0.82
CA LEU A 88 13.12 8.72 1.30
C LEU A 88 13.38 9.56 2.55
N ASN A 89 13.39 10.88 2.39
CA ASN A 89 13.74 11.83 3.45
C ASN A 89 12.45 12.46 4.00
N PRO A 90 11.71 11.79 4.91
CA PRO A 90 10.61 12.41 5.63
C PRO A 90 11.14 13.56 6.50
N SER A 91 10.27 14.52 6.83
CA SER A 91 10.63 15.61 7.73
C SER A 91 10.97 15.07 9.12
N ALA A 92 11.79 15.81 9.88
CA ALA A 92 12.16 15.42 11.25
C ALA A 92 10.95 15.26 12.19
N LYS A 93 9.86 15.98 11.91
CA LYS A 93 8.59 15.83 12.64
C LYS A 93 7.84 14.56 12.23
N PHE A 94 7.88 14.19 10.95
CA PHE A 94 7.10 13.08 10.40
C PHE A 94 7.77 11.71 10.61
N GLU A 95 9.11 11.64 10.50
CA GLU A 95 9.84 10.36 10.56
C GLU A 95 9.51 9.49 11.78
N PRO A 96 9.43 10.03 13.02
CA PRO A 96 9.12 9.20 14.18
C PRO A 96 7.71 8.59 14.10
N HIS A 97 6.74 9.34 13.57
CA HIS A 97 5.38 8.83 13.37
C HIS A 97 5.34 7.74 12.30
N LEU A 98 6.02 7.98 11.18
CA LEU A 98 6.14 7.00 10.11
C LEU A 98 6.75 5.69 10.62
N ARG A 99 7.89 5.77 11.30
CA ARG A 99 8.58 4.59 11.86
C ARG A 99 7.68 3.80 12.82
N ASN A 100 7.00 4.49 13.74
CA ASN A 100 6.18 3.82 14.76
C ASN A 100 4.94 3.17 14.14
N VAL A 101 4.26 3.85 13.21
CA VAL A 101 3.11 3.26 12.50
C VAL A 101 3.53 2.07 11.65
N MET A 102 4.66 2.14 10.92
CA MET A 102 5.16 0.99 10.16
C MET A 102 5.45 -0.21 11.08
N SER A 103 6.02 0.03 12.26
CA SER A 103 6.29 -1.03 13.24
C SER A 103 5.01 -1.65 13.78
N LEU A 104 4.02 -0.85 14.16
CA LEU A 104 2.74 -1.34 14.70
C LEU A 104 1.92 -2.08 13.64
N LEU A 105 1.82 -1.55 12.43
CA LEU A 105 1.17 -2.24 11.30
C LEU A 105 1.86 -3.57 10.97
N HIS A 106 3.20 -3.60 10.99
CA HIS A 106 3.95 -4.83 10.76
C HIS A 106 3.67 -5.89 11.83
N LYS A 107 3.71 -5.50 13.10
CA LYS A 107 3.40 -6.41 14.22
C LYS A 107 1.95 -6.91 14.15
N GLY A 108 1.00 -6.02 13.89
CA GLY A 108 -0.43 -6.35 13.77
C GLY A 108 -0.73 -7.31 12.61
N ASN A 109 0.05 -7.25 11.52
CA ASN A 109 -0.06 -8.18 10.40
C ASN A 109 0.91 -9.37 10.49
N SER A 110 1.66 -9.52 11.59
CA SER A 110 2.57 -10.66 11.75
C SER A 110 1.80 -11.97 11.66
N LYS A 111 2.36 -12.95 10.94
CA LYS A 111 1.69 -14.23 10.61
C LYS A 111 0.29 -14.05 9.98
N GLU A 112 0.08 -12.95 9.26
CA GLU A 112 -1.21 -12.60 8.65
C GLU A 112 -2.35 -12.49 9.68
N ALA A 113 -2.06 -12.04 10.91
CA ALA A 113 -3.03 -12.02 12.01
C ALA A 113 -4.27 -11.15 11.74
N PHE A 114 -4.19 -10.11 10.89
CA PHE A 114 -5.37 -9.38 10.42
C PHE A 114 -6.36 -10.24 9.62
N ARG A 115 -5.94 -11.42 9.13
CA ARG A 115 -6.79 -12.33 8.34
C ARG A 115 -7.24 -13.57 9.10
N TYR A 116 -6.39 -14.09 9.98
CA TYR A 116 -6.59 -15.44 10.54
C TYR A 116 -6.61 -15.51 12.07
N TRP A 117 -6.65 -14.37 12.77
CA TRP A 117 -6.58 -14.29 14.24
C TRP A 117 -5.52 -15.27 14.81
N VAL A 118 -4.27 -15.09 14.40
CA VAL A 118 -3.11 -15.88 14.85
C VAL A 118 -2.14 -15.00 15.65
N GLY A 119 -2.65 -13.88 16.17
CA GLY A 119 -1.84 -12.79 16.72
C GLY A 119 -1.25 -13.09 18.10
N GLU A 120 0.02 -12.73 18.28
CA GLU A 120 0.73 -12.72 19.57
C GLU A 120 0.68 -11.35 20.27
N SER A 121 0.06 -10.33 19.65
CA SER A 121 0.03 -8.94 20.12
C SER A 121 -1.38 -8.36 20.06
N THR A 122 -1.82 -7.73 21.15
CA THR A 122 -3.08 -6.98 21.25
C THR A 122 -2.91 -5.48 20.99
N GLU A 123 -1.67 -5.02 20.80
CA GLU A 123 -1.38 -3.61 20.54
C GLU A 123 -1.56 -3.26 19.06
N THR A 124 -2.31 -2.19 18.79
CA THR A 124 -2.52 -1.63 17.47
C THR A 124 -2.50 -0.11 17.54
N ALA A 125 -2.08 0.54 16.46
CA ALA A 125 -2.04 2.00 16.38
C ALA A 125 -3.46 2.57 16.31
N ASP A 126 -3.68 3.79 16.80
CA ASP A 126 -4.95 4.49 16.59
C ASP A 126 -5.27 4.64 15.09
N LEU A 127 -6.51 4.40 14.71
CA LEU A 127 -6.92 4.38 13.31
C LEU A 127 -6.74 5.74 12.61
N LYS A 128 -7.06 6.84 13.28
CA LYS A 128 -6.89 8.19 12.71
C LYS A 128 -5.41 8.50 12.50
N TRP A 129 -4.57 8.03 13.43
CA TRP A 129 -3.13 8.17 13.30
C TRP A 129 -2.58 7.37 12.12
N VAL A 130 -2.99 6.11 11.96
CA VAL A 130 -2.62 5.28 10.79
C VAL A 130 -3.04 5.96 9.49
N ARG A 131 -4.30 6.40 9.40
CA ARG A 131 -4.86 7.08 8.23
C ARG A 131 -4.01 8.29 7.82
N SER A 132 -3.71 9.19 8.76
CA SER A 132 -2.89 10.37 8.51
C SER A 132 -1.49 10.00 8.03
N VAL A 133 -0.82 9.09 8.73
CA VAL A 133 0.58 8.75 8.43
C VAL A 133 0.72 8.03 7.08
N VAL A 134 -0.21 7.13 6.75
CA VAL A 134 -0.20 6.43 5.46
C VAL A 134 -0.52 7.39 4.31
N ALA A 135 -1.42 8.37 4.52
CA ALA A 135 -1.68 9.41 3.54
C ALA A 135 -0.43 10.26 3.27
N ASP A 136 0.22 10.76 4.31
CA ASP A 136 1.45 11.57 4.21
C ASP A 136 2.61 10.78 3.58
N LEU A 137 2.71 9.48 3.87
CA LEU A 137 3.68 8.59 3.23
C LEU A 137 3.45 8.50 1.72
N ILE A 138 2.20 8.26 1.30
CA ILE A 138 1.87 8.13 -0.12
C ILE A 138 2.16 9.45 -0.85
N GLU A 139 1.78 10.59 -0.28
CA GLU A 139 2.08 11.91 -0.84
C GLU A 139 3.59 12.15 -0.97
N LEU A 140 4.37 11.80 0.06
CA LEU A 140 5.83 11.89 0.01
C LEU A 140 6.41 11.02 -1.11
N VAL A 141 5.91 9.80 -1.30
CA VAL A 141 6.34 8.90 -2.38
C VAL A 141 5.96 9.48 -3.74
N GLU A 142 4.74 9.99 -3.90
CA GLU A 142 4.29 10.67 -5.13
C GLU A 142 5.23 11.80 -5.52
N LEU A 143 5.58 12.67 -4.57
CA LEU A 143 6.52 13.77 -4.80
C LEU A 143 7.88 13.27 -5.30
N ARG A 144 8.36 12.13 -4.79
CA ARG A 144 9.65 11.52 -5.18
C ARG A 144 9.61 10.77 -6.51
N LEU A 145 8.43 10.39 -6.97
CA LEU A 145 8.22 9.73 -8.26
C LEU A 145 7.92 10.72 -9.40
N ARG A 146 7.63 12.00 -9.09
CA ARG A 146 7.44 13.03 -10.11
C ARG A 146 8.73 13.20 -10.93
N PRO A 147 8.67 13.15 -12.27
CA PRO A 147 9.79 13.55 -13.08
C PRO A 147 10.10 15.05 -12.83
N PRO A 148 11.35 15.49 -12.94
CA PRO A 148 11.66 16.92 -12.88
C PRO A 148 10.86 17.63 -13.97
N THR A 149 10.00 18.58 -13.59
CA THR A 149 9.16 19.32 -14.53
C THR A 149 10.06 20.14 -15.44
N PRO A 150 10.01 19.95 -16.78
CA PRO A 150 10.59 20.92 -17.69
C PRO A 150 9.89 22.27 -17.49
N PRO A 151 10.60 23.42 -17.58
CA PRO A 151 9.95 24.72 -17.52
C PRO A 151 8.88 24.81 -18.63
N GLY A 152 7.63 25.08 -18.25
CA GLY A 152 6.56 25.45 -19.19
C GLY A 152 5.58 24.35 -19.64
N THR A 153 5.62 23.14 -19.10
CA THR A 153 4.64 22.09 -19.47
C THR A 153 3.55 21.92 -18.41
N ALA A 154 2.29 22.12 -18.79
CA ALA A 154 1.14 21.83 -17.94
C ALA A 154 1.07 20.33 -17.61
N LEU A 155 0.85 20.03 -16.33
CA LEU A 155 0.82 18.68 -15.77
C LEU A 155 -0.39 17.89 -16.27
N TYR A 156 -0.15 16.83 -17.03
CA TYR A 156 -1.09 15.71 -17.08
C TYR A 156 -0.55 14.60 -16.17
N PRO A 157 -1.33 14.07 -15.20
CA PRO A 157 -0.90 12.88 -14.48
C PRO A 157 -0.72 11.75 -15.49
N ALA A 158 0.44 11.09 -15.44
CA ALA A 158 0.70 9.94 -16.29
C ALA A 158 -0.43 8.91 -16.08
N PRO A 159 -1.01 8.35 -17.16
CA PRO A 159 -2.07 7.35 -17.02
C PRO A 159 -1.53 6.16 -16.24
N VAL A 160 -2.14 5.87 -15.08
CA VAL A 160 -1.90 4.62 -14.36
C VAL A 160 -2.28 3.51 -15.32
N ALA A 161 -1.40 2.52 -15.52
CA ALA A 161 -1.72 1.36 -16.36
C ALA A 161 -2.94 0.64 -15.76
N VAL A 162 -4.13 0.90 -16.30
CA VAL A 162 -5.36 0.26 -15.86
C VAL A 162 -5.36 -1.15 -16.43
N ARG A 163 -5.29 -2.15 -15.55
CA ARG A 163 -5.59 -3.52 -15.96
C ARG A 163 -7.06 -3.57 -16.35
N VAL A 164 -7.34 -3.72 -17.64
CA VAL A 164 -8.70 -4.02 -18.11
C VAL A 164 -9.09 -5.38 -17.53
N THR A 165 -10.04 -5.37 -16.62
CA THR A 165 -10.58 -6.59 -16.00
C THR A 165 -11.95 -6.82 -16.60
N ILE A 166 -12.10 -7.92 -17.33
CA ILE A 166 -13.41 -8.35 -17.82
C ILE A 166 -14.10 -9.06 -16.65
N THR A 167 -15.20 -8.50 -16.18
CA THR A 167 -16.07 -9.13 -15.19
C THR A 167 -17.14 -9.93 -15.91
N HIS A 168 -17.25 -11.22 -15.61
CA HIS A 168 -18.29 -12.09 -16.15
C HIS A 168 -19.40 -12.25 -15.12
N GLY A 169 -20.66 -12.04 -15.51
CA GLY A 169 -21.81 -12.41 -14.68
C GLY A 169 -22.15 -13.90 -14.77
N PRO A 170 -23.06 -14.41 -13.92
CA PRO A 170 -23.49 -15.81 -13.91
C PRO A 170 -23.94 -16.32 -15.29
N GLU A 171 -24.54 -15.43 -16.09
CA GLU A 171 -25.03 -15.71 -17.45
C GLU A 171 -23.91 -16.13 -18.42
N ALA A 172 -22.69 -15.62 -18.24
CA ALA A 172 -21.53 -16.04 -19.04
C ALA A 172 -21.17 -17.53 -18.81
N PHE A 173 -21.68 -18.12 -17.72
CA PHE A 173 -21.50 -19.53 -17.36
C PHE A 173 -22.80 -20.34 -17.47
N GLY A 174 -23.86 -19.77 -18.04
CA GLY A 174 -25.18 -20.43 -18.13
C GLY A 174 -25.89 -20.60 -16.78
N ILE A 175 -25.49 -19.85 -15.76
CA ILE A 175 -26.09 -19.90 -14.42
C ILE A 175 -27.19 -18.82 -14.35
N PRO A 176 -28.44 -19.16 -14.00
CA PRO A 176 -29.49 -18.17 -13.84
C PRO A 176 -29.20 -17.22 -12.65
N PRO A 177 -29.68 -15.97 -12.68
CA PRO A 177 -29.47 -15.02 -11.59
C PRO A 177 -30.07 -15.54 -10.27
N ALA A 178 -29.40 -15.25 -9.15
CA ALA A 178 -29.94 -15.53 -7.83
C ALA A 178 -31.25 -14.74 -7.63
N LYS A 179 -32.28 -15.41 -7.10
CA LYS A 179 -33.58 -14.80 -6.77
C LYS A 179 -33.44 -13.74 -5.70
#